data_AF-A0A538BXL6-F1
#
_entry.id   AF-A0A538BXL6-F1
#
_cell.length_a   1.000
_cell.length_b   1.000
_cell.length_c   1.000
_cell.angle_alpha   90.00
_cell.angle_beta   90.00
_cell.angle_gamma   90.00
#
_symmetry.space_group_name_H-M   'P 1'
#
loop_
_entity.id
_entity.type
_entity.pdbx_description
1 polymer ?
#
loop_
_entity_poly.entity_id
_entity_poly.type
_entity_poly.pdbx_seq_one_letter_code
_entity_poly.pdbx_strand_id
1 'polypeptide(L)'
;MKRLVRLLGAGTVCAALLIGLPSVSQAAGNTTLCTGDLPPGTYQKVIVPEDAVCTSDGPVTIRSGLFVQSGATFVLGSEENPVDTGTISGGVHATDPANLQIHFTTINGGIVSHGGSGPFGPPFDVTWNAIEDNVINGTVTIDGYDGFWFGFIRNDARGSVNLNDNVVEDTDGNEYVTNTIHGNLNCAGDSPAPQIGDSGGEPNTVTGQKTGQCVEV
;
A
#
# COMPACT_ATOMS: atom_id res chain seq x y z
N MET A 1 -28.14 -26.24 -86.58
CA MET A 1 -28.95 -25.22 -85.87
C MET A 1 -28.75 -25.38 -84.37
N LYS A 2 -28.32 -24.29 -83.73
CA LYS A 2 -28.43 -23.91 -82.30
C LYS A 2 -27.85 -24.85 -81.21
N ARG A 3 -26.68 -24.46 -80.66
CA ARG A 3 -26.42 -23.98 -79.26
C ARG A 3 -26.37 -25.14 -78.24
N LEU A 4 -25.54 -25.18 -77.19
CA LEU A 4 -25.15 -24.13 -76.24
C LEU A 4 -23.91 -24.58 -75.43
N VAL A 5 -23.10 -23.60 -75.06
CA VAL A 5 -21.87 -23.66 -74.24
C VAL A 5 -22.20 -23.83 -72.76
N ARG A 6 -21.38 -24.59 -72.01
CA ARG A 6 -21.10 -24.36 -70.57
C ARG A 6 -19.64 -24.69 -70.21
N LEU A 7 -18.89 -23.65 -69.86
CA LEU A 7 -17.63 -23.65 -69.11
C LEU A 7 -17.90 -23.82 -67.61
N LEU A 8 -16.96 -24.44 -66.87
CA LEU A 8 -16.62 -24.24 -65.44
C LEU A 8 -15.74 -25.45 -65.03
N GLY A 9 -14.57 -25.34 -64.39
CA GLY A 9 -13.82 -24.22 -63.84
C GLY A 9 -12.48 -24.76 -63.32
N ALA A 10 -11.43 -23.94 -63.37
CA ALA A 10 -10.11 -24.25 -62.83
C ALA A 10 -10.11 -24.06 -61.31
N GLY A 11 -9.68 -25.08 -60.56
CA GLY A 11 -9.44 -25.00 -59.12
C GLY A 11 -7.95 -25.10 -58.83
N THR A 12 -7.30 -23.94 -58.66
CA THR A 12 -5.93 -23.80 -58.15
C THR A 12 -5.96 -23.95 -56.63
N VAL A 13 -5.32 -24.98 -56.08
CA VAL A 13 -5.12 -25.14 -54.63
C VAL A 13 -3.80 -24.47 -54.27
N CYS A 14 -3.86 -23.27 -53.70
CA CYS A 14 -2.73 -22.66 -53.00
C CYS A 14 -2.66 -23.22 -51.58
N ALA A 15 -1.73 -24.14 -51.33
CA ALA A 15 -1.37 -24.56 -49.98
C ALA A 15 -0.40 -23.52 -49.37
N ALA A 16 -0.90 -22.67 -48.48
CA ALA A 16 -0.05 -21.79 -47.67
C ALA A 16 0.52 -22.60 -46.50
N LEU A 17 1.85 -22.80 -46.52
CA LEU A 17 2.62 -23.29 -45.37
C LEU A 17 2.60 -22.20 -44.28
N LEU A 18 1.83 -22.41 -43.22
CA LEU A 18 1.95 -21.66 -41.97
C LEU A 18 3.11 -22.26 -41.17
N ILE A 19 4.28 -21.63 -41.26
CA ILE A 19 5.44 -21.91 -40.42
C ILE A 19 5.07 -21.47 -39.00
N GLY A 20 4.98 -22.43 -38.08
CA GLY A 20 4.76 -22.17 -36.66
C GLY A 20 5.96 -21.45 -36.07
N LEU A 21 5.85 -20.13 -35.90
CA LEU A 21 6.75 -19.39 -35.03
C LEU A 21 6.45 -19.80 -33.59
N PRO A 22 7.47 -19.99 -32.73
CA PRO A 22 7.23 -20.21 -31.31
C PRO A 22 6.54 -18.96 -30.77
N SER A 23 5.33 -19.14 -30.25
CA SER A 23 4.66 -18.14 -29.43
C SER A 23 5.61 -17.81 -28.28
N VAL A 24 6.25 -16.64 -28.31
CA VAL A 24 6.87 -16.09 -27.11
C VAL A 24 5.73 -15.94 -26.12
N SER A 25 5.70 -16.82 -25.13
CA SER A 25 4.80 -16.69 -23.99
C SER A 25 5.16 -15.37 -23.32
N GLN A 26 4.37 -14.32 -23.57
CA GLN A 26 4.40 -13.14 -22.72
C GLN A 26 4.05 -13.67 -21.33
N ALA A 27 5.01 -13.61 -20.40
CA ALA A 27 4.72 -13.84 -19.00
C ALA A 27 3.55 -12.93 -18.64
N ALA A 28 2.38 -13.52 -18.39
CA ALA A 28 1.22 -12.79 -17.89
C ALA A 28 1.70 -12.00 -16.67
N GLY A 29 1.50 -10.68 -16.71
CA GLY A 29 2.19 -9.76 -15.81
C GLY A 29 2.02 -10.16 -14.35
N ASN A 30 3.17 -10.29 -13.66
CA ASN A 30 3.30 -10.56 -12.22
C ASN A 30 2.79 -9.38 -11.35
N THR A 31 1.77 -8.65 -11.78
CA THR A 31 1.26 -7.42 -11.18
C THR A 31 -0.25 -7.45 -11.15
N THR A 32 -0.82 -7.24 -9.98
CA THR A 32 -2.25 -7.09 -9.73
C THR A 32 -2.55 -5.62 -9.55
N LEU A 33 -3.46 -5.09 -10.37
CA LEU A 33 -4.03 -3.76 -10.15
C LEU A 33 -5.23 -3.93 -9.24
N CYS A 34 -5.23 -3.24 -8.11
CA CYS A 34 -6.33 -3.26 -7.17
C CYS A 34 -7.12 -1.95 -7.27
N THR A 35 -8.41 -2.06 -7.62
CA THR A 35 -9.33 -0.91 -7.77
C THR A 35 -10.66 -1.18 -7.06
N GLY A 36 -10.63 -1.99 -6.00
CA GLY A 36 -11.78 -2.37 -5.20
C GLY A 36 -11.36 -3.35 -4.11
N ASP A 37 -12.19 -4.36 -3.85
CA ASP A 37 -11.85 -5.42 -2.92
C ASP A 37 -10.72 -6.32 -3.46
N LEU A 38 -9.65 -6.48 -2.68
CA LEU A 38 -8.57 -7.42 -2.94
C LEU A 38 -8.83 -8.70 -2.13
N PRO A 39 -9.30 -9.79 -2.76
CA PRO A 39 -9.67 -10.99 -2.03
C PRO A 39 -8.44 -11.65 -1.40
N PRO A 40 -8.64 -12.47 -0.35
CA PRO A 40 -7.56 -13.26 0.25
C PRO A 40 -6.80 -14.07 -0.79
N GLY A 41 -5.47 -14.09 -0.71
CA GLY A 41 -4.67 -14.77 -1.72
C GLY A 41 -3.19 -14.40 -1.72
N THR A 42 -2.46 -14.93 -2.71
CA THR A 42 -1.05 -14.61 -2.93
C THR A 42 -0.90 -13.81 -4.21
N TYR A 43 -0.26 -12.66 -4.10
CA TYR A 43 0.00 -11.72 -5.18
C TYR A 43 1.51 -11.52 -5.33
N GLN A 44 1.98 -11.48 -6.59
CA GLN A 44 3.38 -11.22 -6.82
C GLN A 44 3.72 -9.75 -6.56
N LYS A 45 2.94 -8.81 -7.07
CA LYS A 45 3.04 -7.37 -6.81
C LYS A 45 1.64 -6.80 -6.85
N VAL A 46 1.31 -5.89 -5.93
CA VAL A 46 0.04 -5.15 -5.96
C VAL A 46 0.34 -3.69 -6.23
N ILE A 47 -0.41 -3.10 -7.14
CA ILE A 47 -0.43 -1.66 -7.39
C ILE A 47 -1.86 -1.19 -7.15
N VAL A 48 -2.04 -0.17 -6.33
CA VAL A 48 -3.27 0.62 -6.26
C VAL A 48 -3.05 1.82 -7.19
N PRO A 49 -3.74 1.87 -8.35
CA PRO A 49 -3.56 2.95 -9.31
C PRO A 49 -3.93 4.31 -8.75
N GLU A 50 -3.53 5.37 -9.44
CA GLU A 50 -3.92 6.75 -9.15
C GLU A 50 -5.43 6.88 -8.90
N ASP A 51 -5.80 7.59 -7.83
CA ASP A 51 -7.17 7.82 -7.36
C ASP A 51 -8.01 6.55 -7.10
N ALA A 52 -7.40 5.37 -7.16
CA ALA A 52 -8.12 4.12 -6.94
C ALA A 52 -8.23 3.81 -5.45
N VAL A 53 -9.32 3.12 -5.09
CA VAL A 53 -9.52 2.58 -3.75
C VAL A 53 -9.26 1.09 -3.80
N CYS A 54 -8.47 0.59 -2.85
CA CYS A 54 -8.21 -0.82 -2.65
C CYS A 54 -8.42 -1.18 -1.18
N THR A 55 -9.28 -2.16 -0.91
CA THR A 55 -9.59 -2.62 0.45
C THR A 55 -9.37 -4.12 0.55
N SER A 56 -8.99 -4.61 1.73
CA SER A 56 -8.86 -6.05 1.99
C SER A 56 -8.99 -6.33 3.47
N ASP A 57 -9.81 -7.32 3.82
CA ASP A 57 -9.84 -7.88 5.18
C ASP A 57 -8.71 -8.90 5.43
N GLY A 58 -8.03 -9.34 4.36
CA GLY A 58 -6.98 -10.35 4.42
C GLY A 58 -7.50 -11.78 4.68
N PRO A 59 -6.59 -12.77 4.78
CA PRO A 59 -5.15 -12.61 4.68
C PRO A 59 -4.66 -12.48 3.23
N VAL A 60 -3.75 -11.54 2.98
CA VAL A 60 -3.04 -11.40 1.69
C VAL A 60 -1.54 -11.61 1.83
N THR A 61 -0.93 -12.29 0.87
CA THR A 61 0.53 -12.39 0.76
C THR A 61 1.00 -11.65 -0.48
N ILE A 62 1.71 -10.53 -0.29
CA ILE A 62 2.25 -9.69 -1.38
C ILE A 62 3.77 -9.85 -1.42
N ARG A 63 4.31 -10.50 -2.46
CA ARG A 63 5.71 -10.95 -2.49
C ARG A 63 6.73 -9.85 -2.82
N SER A 64 6.51 -9.11 -3.91
CA SER A 64 7.42 -8.07 -4.41
C SER A 64 7.05 -6.66 -3.95
N GLY A 65 6.05 -6.53 -3.09
CA GLY A 65 5.68 -5.26 -2.48
C GLY A 65 4.34 -4.69 -2.96
N LEU A 66 3.86 -3.75 -2.17
CA LEU A 66 2.65 -2.96 -2.38
C LEU A 66 3.05 -1.56 -2.84
N PHE A 67 2.40 -1.07 -3.90
CA PHE A 67 2.65 0.26 -4.45
C PHE A 67 1.34 1.04 -4.49
N VAL A 68 1.25 2.10 -3.71
CA VAL A 68 0.08 2.99 -3.62
C VAL A 68 0.44 4.28 -4.35
N GLN A 69 -0.28 4.56 -5.43
CA GLN A 69 0.00 5.74 -6.26
C GLN A 69 -0.70 6.99 -5.72
N SER A 70 -0.46 8.13 -6.38
CA SER A 70 -1.00 9.43 -5.99
C SER A 70 -2.53 9.40 -5.90
N GLY A 71 -3.09 10.02 -4.86
CA GLY A 71 -4.53 10.07 -4.61
C GLY A 71 -5.16 8.73 -4.27
N ALA A 72 -4.40 7.63 -4.24
CA ALA A 72 -4.95 6.30 -4.01
C ALA A 72 -5.19 6.03 -2.52
N THR A 73 -6.18 5.18 -2.25
CA THR A 73 -6.50 4.68 -0.92
C THR A 73 -6.20 3.20 -0.84
N PHE A 74 -5.43 2.80 0.17
CA PHE A 74 -5.24 1.39 0.52
C PHE A 74 -5.62 1.16 1.98
N VAL A 75 -6.50 0.19 2.21
CA VAL A 75 -6.90 -0.27 3.54
C VAL A 75 -6.71 -1.79 3.64
N LEU A 76 -5.92 -2.23 4.63
CA LEU A 76 -5.73 -3.63 4.96
C LEU A 76 -6.04 -3.87 6.44
N GLY A 77 -7.13 -4.58 6.72
CA GLY A 77 -7.61 -4.85 8.07
C GLY A 77 -8.23 -3.65 8.78
N SER A 78 -8.70 -3.89 10.01
CA SER A 78 -9.24 -2.85 10.90
C SER A 78 -9.21 -3.29 12.36
N GLU A 79 -9.26 -2.32 13.28
CA GLU A 79 -9.33 -2.55 14.74
C GLU A 79 -10.60 -3.29 15.17
N GLU A 80 -11.70 -3.17 14.43
CA GLU A 80 -12.94 -3.90 14.71
C GLU A 80 -12.83 -5.40 14.43
N ASN A 81 -11.81 -5.82 13.68
CA ASN A 81 -11.53 -7.21 13.35
C ASN A 81 -10.03 -7.53 13.50
N PRO A 82 -9.54 -7.66 14.76
CA PRO A 82 -8.12 -7.79 15.06
C PRO A 82 -7.59 -9.21 14.78
N VAL A 83 -7.38 -9.50 13.50
CA VAL A 83 -6.87 -10.78 12.99
C VAL A 83 -5.67 -10.54 12.09
N ASP A 84 -4.80 -11.55 11.93
CA ASP A 84 -3.68 -11.48 10.98
C ASP A 84 -4.20 -11.23 9.55
N THR A 85 -3.84 -10.08 8.99
CA THR A 85 -4.28 -9.63 7.65
C THR A 85 -3.24 -9.97 6.57
N GLY A 86 -2.07 -10.47 6.97
CA GLY A 86 -1.14 -11.18 6.10
C GLY A 86 0.28 -10.64 6.08
N THR A 87 0.93 -10.75 4.92
CA THR A 87 2.37 -10.47 4.79
C THR A 87 2.70 -9.69 3.52
N ILE A 88 3.41 -8.58 3.69
CA ILE A 88 3.97 -7.78 2.59
C ILE A 88 5.49 -7.94 2.61
N SER A 89 6.01 -8.80 1.72
CA SER A 89 7.43 -9.17 1.72
C SER A 89 8.32 -8.09 1.12
N GLY A 90 7.91 -7.46 0.02
CA GLY A 90 8.70 -6.43 -0.66
C GLY A 90 8.65 -5.04 -0.02
N GLY A 91 7.86 -4.86 1.02
CA GLY A 91 7.61 -3.55 1.64
C GLY A 91 6.45 -2.79 1.00
N VAL A 92 6.17 -1.63 1.57
CA VAL A 92 5.12 -0.71 1.15
C VAL A 92 5.77 0.55 0.59
N HIS A 93 5.33 0.95 -0.60
CA HIS A 93 5.78 2.16 -1.28
C HIS A 93 4.58 3.01 -1.64
N ALA A 94 4.42 4.16 -0.99
CA ALA A 94 3.33 5.09 -1.25
C ALA A 94 3.90 6.44 -1.72
N THR A 95 3.23 7.05 -2.69
CA THR A 95 3.55 8.39 -3.17
C THR A 95 2.25 9.16 -3.27
N ASP A 96 2.15 10.22 -2.48
CA ASP A 96 0.97 11.04 -2.32
C ASP A 96 -0.33 10.26 -2.09
N PRO A 97 -0.37 9.24 -1.19
CA PRO A 97 -1.60 8.49 -0.96
C PRO A 97 -2.69 9.42 -0.41
N ALA A 98 -3.94 9.20 -0.81
CA ALA A 98 -5.08 9.82 -0.13
C ALA A 98 -5.31 9.19 1.25
N ASN A 99 -5.04 7.89 1.37
CA ASN A 99 -5.22 7.16 2.61
C ASN A 99 -4.37 5.88 2.60
N LEU A 100 -3.65 5.63 3.69
CA LEU A 100 -2.87 4.42 3.90
C LEU A 100 -3.18 3.85 5.29
N GLN A 101 -3.96 2.77 5.31
CA GLN A 101 -4.32 2.04 6.51
C GLN A 101 -3.81 0.60 6.41
N ILE A 102 -3.00 0.19 7.38
CA ILE A 102 -2.45 -1.17 7.45
C ILE A 102 -2.46 -1.62 8.91
N HIS A 103 -3.26 -2.65 9.18
CA HIS A 103 -3.45 -3.23 10.50
C HIS A 103 -2.98 -4.69 10.51
N PHE A 104 -2.45 -5.17 11.64
CA PHE A 104 -2.19 -6.61 11.89
C PHE A 104 -1.38 -7.34 10.81
N THR A 105 -0.46 -6.64 10.13
CA THR A 105 0.32 -7.17 9.00
C THR A 105 1.78 -7.40 9.38
N THR A 106 2.40 -8.45 8.82
CA THR A 106 3.86 -8.57 8.79
C THR A 106 4.45 -7.89 7.54
N ILE A 107 5.26 -6.85 7.71
CA ILE A 107 5.87 -6.07 6.61
C ILE A 107 7.38 -6.27 6.63
N ASN A 108 7.92 -7.02 5.67
CA ASN A 108 9.35 -7.37 5.67
C ASN A 108 10.26 -6.28 5.09
N GLY A 109 9.81 -5.62 4.00
CA GLY A 109 10.62 -4.61 3.31
C GLY A 109 10.66 -3.24 3.98
N GLY A 110 9.85 -3.02 5.02
CA GLY A 110 9.63 -1.69 5.60
C GLY A 110 8.55 -0.90 4.87
N ILE A 111 8.45 0.38 5.20
CA ILE A 111 7.45 1.30 4.66
C ILE A 111 8.18 2.57 4.22
N VAL A 112 7.87 3.02 3.01
CA VAL A 112 8.24 4.35 2.51
C VAL A 112 6.97 5.01 1.99
N SER A 113 6.55 6.10 2.62
CA SER A 113 5.42 6.93 2.19
C SER A 113 5.87 8.38 2.14
N HIS A 114 5.71 9.02 0.98
CA HIS A 114 6.02 10.44 0.81
C HIS A 114 4.76 11.20 0.43
N GLY A 115 4.54 12.33 1.10
CA GLY A 115 3.41 13.21 0.84
C GLY A 115 2.07 12.58 1.21
N GLY A 116 1.05 13.07 0.51
CA GLY A 116 -0.30 12.54 0.58
C GLY A 116 -1.21 13.40 1.42
N SER A 117 -2.45 13.46 1.00
CA SER A 117 -3.52 14.21 1.65
C SER A 117 -4.80 13.54 1.24
N GLY A 118 -5.65 13.19 2.18
CA GLY A 118 -6.93 12.61 1.85
C GLY A 118 -8.02 13.67 1.71
N PRO A 119 -9.01 13.48 0.82
CA PRO A 119 -10.17 14.35 0.77
C PRO A 119 -11.05 14.16 2.02
N PHE A 120 -11.78 15.21 2.39
CA PHE A 120 -12.98 15.07 3.21
C PHE A 120 -14.12 14.52 2.34
N GLY A 121 -14.77 13.43 2.74
CA GLY A 121 -15.89 12.83 2.04
C GLY A 121 -15.59 11.50 1.31
N PRO A 122 -16.62 10.89 0.69
CA PRO A 122 -16.67 9.46 0.39
C PRO A 122 -15.43 8.88 -0.31
N PRO A 123 -15.05 7.61 -0.04
CA PRO A 123 -15.80 6.63 0.74
C PRO A 123 -15.65 6.76 2.27
N PHE A 124 -14.79 7.65 2.76
CA PHE A 124 -14.60 7.91 4.19
C PHE A 124 -15.14 9.30 4.54
N ASP A 125 -15.82 9.48 5.68
CA ASP A 125 -16.27 10.83 6.05
C ASP A 125 -15.07 11.78 6.29
N VAL A 126 -13.97 11.21 6.79
CA VAL A 126 -12.67 11.85 7.01
C VAL A 126 -11.59 10.83 6.63
N THR A 127 -10.48 11.28 6.07
CA THR A 127 -9.36 10.40 5.70
C THR A 127 -8.23 10.53 6.70
N TRP A 128 -7.80 9.39 7.24
CA TRP A 128 -6.71 9.30 8.21
C TRP A 128 -5.73 8.20 7.83
N ASN A 129 -4.46 8.39 8.12
CA ASN A 129 -3.47 7.32 8.00
C ASN A 129 -3.39 6.56 9.31
N ALA A 130 -3.38 5.22 9.23
CA ALA A 130 -3.26 4.36 10.40
C ALA A 130 -2.35 3.18 10.07
N ILE A 131 -1.17 3.16 10.68
CA ILE A 131 -0.24 2.03 10.62
C ILE A 131 -0.23 1.43 12.01
N GLU A 132 -1.00 0.36 12.22
CA GLU A 132 -1.27 -0.15 13.55
C GLU A 132 -1.06 -1.66 13.70
N ASP A 133 -0.57 -2.08 14.88
CA ASP A 133 -0.45 -3.50 15.26
C ASP A 133 0.35 -4.37 14.27
N ASN A 134 1.32 -3.76 13.59
CA ASN A 134 2.14 -4.44 12.60
C ASN A 134 3.44 -4.97 13.19
N VAL A 135 3.98 -6.01 12.57
CA VAL A 135 5.40 -6.39 12.69
C VAL A 135 6.14 -5.87 11.47
N ILE A 136 7.04 -4.90 11.65
CA ILE A 136 7.74 -4.24 10.56
C ILE A 136 9.23 -4.55 10.65
N ASN A 137 9.72 -5.45 9.79
CA ASN A 137 11.12 -5.87 9.84
C ASN A 137 12.08 -4.89 9.16
N GLY A 138 11.57 -4.01 8.29
CA GLY A 138 12.36 -2.98 7.61
C GLY A 138 12.38 -1.63 8.34
N THR A 139 12.98 -0.63 7.70
CA THR A 139 12.90 0.78 8.13
C THR A 139 11.54 1.37 7.74
N VAL A 140 11.01 2.25 8.58
CA VAL A 140 9.81 3.05 8.28
C VAL A 140 10.25 4.47 7.99
N THR A 141 9.79 5.03 6.88
CA THR A 141 9.90 6.45 6.55
C THR A 141 8.55 6.91 6.04
N ILE A 142 7.90 7.79 6.79
CA ILE A 142 6.64 8.42 6.43
C ILE A 142 6.85 9.92 6.61
N ASP A 143 6.82 10.66 5.52
CA ASP A 143 7.07 12.09 5.55
C ASP A 143 6.14 12.89 4.65
N GLY A 144 5.88 14.13 5.04
CA GLY A 144 5.12 15.09 4.25
C GLY A 144 3.63 14.79 4.15
N TYR A 145 3.07 13.89 4.96
CA TYR A 145 1.62 13.68 4.99
C TYR A 145 0.93 14.96 5.47
N ASP A 146 -0.08 15.42 4.72
CA ASP A 146 -0.85 16.63 4.96
C ASP A 146 -2.34 16.27 5.00
N GLY A 147 -2.83 15.74 6.12
CA GLY A 147 -4.15 15.11 6.21
C GLY A 147 -4.91 15.43 7.49
N PHE A 148 -5.88 14.59 7.86
CA PHE A 148 -6.68 14.87 9.06
C PHE A 148 -6.04 14.35 10.36
N TRP A 149 -5.59 13.10 10.34
CA TRP A 149 -5.03 12.40 11.49
C TRP A 149 -4.04 11.35 11.00
N PHE A 150 -3.02 11.07 11.81
CA PHE A 150 -2.00 10.05 11.54
C PHE A 150 -1.59 9.29 12.81
N GLY A 151 -1.98 8.01 12.83
CA GLY A 151 -1.59 7.03 13.83
C GLY A 151 -0.44 6.16 13.34
N PHE A 152 0.64 6.14 14.10
CA PHE A 152 1.64 5.09 14.04
C PHE A 152 1.67 4.40 15.40
N ILE A 153 0.84 3.36 15.58
CA ILE A 153 0.44 2.88 16.91
C ILE A 153 0.69 1.38 17.07
N ARG A 154 1.18 0.95 18.25
CA ARG A 154 1.32 -0.48 18.62
C ARG A 154 2.15 -1.35 17.65
N ASN A 155 3.03 -0.76 16.85
CA ASN A 155 3.90 -1.52 15.93
C ASN A 155 5.12 -2.09 16.65
N ASP A 156 5.56 -3.27 16.23
CA ASP A 156 6.89 -3.83 16.53
C ASP A 156 7.80 -3.60 15.31
N ALA A 157 8.55 -2.49 15.32
CA ALA A 157 9.45 -2.09 14.25
C ALA A 157 10.90 -2.51 14.55
N ARG A 158 11.45 -3.42 13.75
CA ARG A 158 12.85 -3.88 13.86
C ARG A 158 13.85 -2.85 13.33
N GLY A 159 13.43 -2.00 12.40
CA GLY A 159 14.24 -0.94 11.82
C GLY A 159 14.17 0.38 12.59
N SER A 160 14.78 1.42 12.00
CA SER A 160 14.53 2.79 12.47
C SER A 160 13.19 3.29 11.91
N VAL A 161 12.59 4.24 12.60
CA VAL A 161 11.34 4.89 12.26
C VAL A 161 11.62 6.39 12.11
N ASN A 162 11.29 6.93 10.93
CA ASN A 162 11.41 8.35 10.61
C ASN A 162 10.02 8.86 10.23
N LEU A 163 9.44 9.70 11.07
CA LEU A 163 8.12 10.30 10.87
C LEU A 163 8.34 11.80 10.87
N ASN A 164 8.45 12.44 9.71
CA ASN A 164 8.87 13.84 9.63
C ASN A 164 7.94 14.67 8.74
N ASP A 165 7.84 15.96 9.03
CA ASP A 165 7.11 16.93 8.22
C ASP A 165 5.65 16.53 7.99
N ASN A 166 5.06 15.73 8.90
CA ASN A 166 3.65 15.34 8.81
C ASN A 166 2.78 16.42 9.48
N VAL A 167 1.94 17.05 8.68
CA VAL A 167 1.00 18.08 9.11
C VAL A 167 -0.40 17.47 9.13
N VAL A 168 -1.09 17.58 10.25
CA VAL A 168 -2.46 17.11 10.33
C VAL A 168 -3.38 18.19 10.91
N GLU A 169 -4.61 18.21 10.42
CA GLU A 169 -5.63 19.17 10.83
C GLU A 169 -6.08 18.96 12.28
N ASP A 170 -6.13 17.70 12.73
CA ASP A 170 -6.50 17.42 14.10
C ASP A 170 -5.38 17.83 15.07
N THR A 171 -5.75 18.60 16.09
CA THR A 171 -4.81 19.19 17.05
C THR A 171 -4.16 18.16 17.95
N ASP A 172 -4.75 16.97 18.07
CA ASP A 172 -4.16 15.79 18.69
C ASP A 172 -3.66 14.73 17.70
N GLY A 173 -3.76 14.96 16.39
CA GLY A 173 -3.80 13.87 15.44
C GLY A 173 -2.49 13.21 15.01
N ASN A 174 -1.32 13.73 15.41
CA ASN A 174 -0.06 13.02 15.21
C ASN A 174 0.21 12.12 16.42
N GLU A 175 -0.22 10.87 16.33
CA GLU A 175 -0.17 9.92 17.43
C GLU A 175 0.81 8.78 17.15
N TYR A 176 2.03 8.95 17.64
CA TYR A 176 3.12 7.99 17.43
C TYR A 176 3.39 7.28 18.74
N VAL A 177 2.57 6.30 19.11
CA VAL A 177 2.54 5.75 20.48
C VAL A 177 2.46 4.23 20.57
N THR A 178 2.85 3.71 21.72
CA THR A 178 2.77 2.30 22.09
C THR A 178 3.62 1.39 21.18
N ASN A 179 4.57 1.94 20.44
CA ASN A 179 5.44 1.13 19.57
C ASN A 179 6.61 0.54 20.35
N THR A 180 7.07 -0.62 19.88
CA THR A 180 8.40 -1.15 20.20
C THR A 180 9.30 -0.94 18.99
N ILE A 181 10.34 -0.12 19.13
CA ILE A 181 11.24 0.25 18.04
C ILE A 181 12.67 -0.16 18.40
N HIS A 182 13.22 -1.05 17.58
CA HIS A 182 14.57 -1.57 17.80
C HIS A 182 15.68 -0.69 17.18
N GLY A 183 15.30 0.23 16.29
CA GLY A 183 16.18 1.25 15.73
C GLY A 183 16.07 2.60 16.43
N ASN A 184 16.38 3.68 15.70
CA ASN A 184 16.13 5.05 16.14
C ASN A 184 14.67 5.45 15.85
N LEU A 185 14.14 6.37 16.64
CA LEU A 185 12.88 7.08 16.37
C LEU A 185 13.21 8.55 16.15
N ASN A 186 12.95 9.05 14.94
CA ASN A 186 13.24 10.43 14.56
C ASN A 186 11.95 11.11 14.10
N CYS A 187 11.66 12.26 14.70
CA CYS A 187 10.51 13.08 14.32
C CYS A 187 10.89 14.55 14.29
N ALA A 188 10.59 15.23 13.19
CA ALA A 188 10.95 16.62 12.98
C ALA A 188 10.00 17.26 11.98
N GLY A 189 9.56 18.48 12.27
CA GLY A 189 8.67 19.22 11.38
C GLY A 189 7.21 18.77 11.44
N ASP A 190 6.86 17.81 12.29
CA ASP A 190 5.48 17.38 12.47
C ASP A 190 4.64 18.49 13.14
N SER A 191 3.40 18.69 12.68
CA SER A 191 2.47 19.68 13.22
C SER A 191 1.04 19.11 13.28
N PRO A 192 0.45 18.93 14.47
CA PRO A 192 1.04 19.13 15.80
C PRO A 192 2.26 18.22 16.04
N ALA A 193 3.06 18.56 17.06
CA ALA A 193 4.12 17.66 17.50
C ALA A 193 3.51 16.31 17.94
N PRO A 194 4.24 15.19 17.81
CA PRO A 194 3.74 13.89 18.20
C PRO A 194 3.29 13.87 19.67
N GLN A 195 2.17 13.22 19.93
CA GLN A 195 1.57 13.16 21.27
C GLN A 195 0.83 11.84 21.51
N ILE A 196 0.39 11.62 22.75
CA ILE A 196 -0.45 10.47 23.11
C ILE A 196 -1.87 10.65 22.57
N GLY A 197 -2.36 11.89 22.56
CA GLY A 197 -3.67 12.25 22.04
C GLY A 197 -4.81 11.46 22.68
N ASP A 198 -5.80 11.12 21.88
CA ASP A 198 -7.05 10.49 22.31
C ASP A 198 -7.06 8.97 22.16
N SER A 199 -6.09 8.36 21.45
CA SER A 199 -5.91 6.91 21.47
C SER A 199 -5.64 6.36 22.87
N GLY A 200 -5.17 7.21 23.79
CA GLY A 200 -4.82 6.81 25.16
C GLY A 200 -3.66 5.82 25.21
N GLY A 201 -2.79 5.84 24.19
CA GLY A 201 -1.59 5.02 24.13
C GLY A 201 -0.55 5.33 25.21
N GLU A 202 0.53 4.56 25.20
CA GLU A 202 1.67 4.73 26.10
C GLU A 202 2.90 5.21 25.34
N PRO A 203 3.92 5.78 26.00
CA PRO A 203 5.16 6.14 25.33
C PRO A 203 5.87 4.94 24.66
N ASN A 204 6.50 5.19 23.52
CA ASN A 204 7.27 4.22 22.75
C ASN A 204 8.45 3.67 23.55
N THR A 205 8.67 2.36 23.41
CA THR A 205 9.90 1.70 23.83
C THR A 205 10.89 1.71 22.67
N VAL A 206 11.99 2.47 22.79
CA VAL A 206 12.98 2.63 21.72
C VAL A 206 14.35 2.18 22.24
N THR A 207 15.01 1.24 21.55
CA THR A 207 16.36 0.79 21.95
C THR A 207 17.49 1.62 21.35
N GLY A 208 17.23 2.36 20.27
CA GLY A 208 18.13 3.37 19.70
C GLY A 208 17.96 4.75 20.33
N GLN A 209 18.17 5.80 19.54
CA GLN A 209 17.95 7.19 19.96
C GLN A 209 16.56 7.66 19.57
N LYS A 210 15.93 8.42 20.47
CA LYS A 210 14.80 9.30 20.15
C LYS A 210 15.35 10.69 19.79
N THR A 211 14.91 11.29 18.70
CA THR A 211 15.36 12.63 18.29
C THR A 211 14.20 13.55 17.90
N GLY A 212 14.48 14.86 17.94
CA GLY A 212 13.54 15.91 17.56
C GLY A 212 12.30 15.94 18.46
N GLN A 213 11.11 15.95 17.86
CA GLN A 213 9.84 16.06 18.59
C GLN A 213 9.43 14.75 19.27
N CYS A 214 10.06 13.62 18.92
CA CYS A 214 9.74 12.31 19.49
C CYS A 214 10.47 11.98 20.80
N VAL A 215 11.18 12.92 21.42
CA VAL A 215 11.90 12.65 22.67
C VAL A 215 10.98 12.38 23.87
N GLU A 216 9.74 12.89 23.82
CA GLU A 216 8.74 12.77 24.89
C GLU A 216 7.64 11.72 24.61
N VAL A 217 7.60 11.12 23.42
CA VAL A 217 6.60 10.11 23.02
C VAL A 217 7.15 8.73 22.83
#